data_AF-A0A537ZP16-F1
#
_entry.id   AF-A0A537ZP16-F1
#
_cell.length_a   1.000
_cell.length_b   1.000
_cell.length_c   1.000
_cell.angle_alpha   90.00
_cell.angle_beta   90.00
_cell.angle_gamma   90.00
#
_symmetry.space_group_name_H-M   'P 1'
#
loop_
_entity.id
_entity.type
_entity.pdbx_description
1 polymer ?
#
loop_
_entity_poly.entity_id
_entity_poly.type
_entity_poly.pdbx_seq_one_letter_code
_entity_poly.pdbx_strand_id
1 'polypeptide(L)'
;MASRIGKSGFTSVVTAAAVVVIASGCGSSGGSSLTTTNVAAAQPASQLAPIHGKYSPAIDPSNFVSTIDNKYWPLEPGTTYHYKGVRGTTPQTDNETVTNQTRNIIGVASTAVRDVVSEHGKPVERTVDYYAQDKQGNVWYMGEDSFEGPATRGSRE
;
A
#
# COMPACT_ATOMS: atom_id res chain seq x y z
N MET A 1 48.40 31.59 -30.54
CA MET A 1 49.05 30.48 -31.27
C MET A 1 47.96 29.49 -31.67
N ALA A 2 47.75 29.32 -32.96
CA ALA A 2 46.78 28.39 -33.55
C ALA A 2 47.55 27.24 -34.22
N SER A 3 47.04 26.00 -34.13
CA SER A 3 47.33 24.91 -35.08
C SER A 3 46.35 23.75 -34.87
N ARG A 4 45.37 23.57 -35.77
CA ARG A 4 45.25 22.49 -36.81
C ARG A 4 44.93 21.09 -36.24
N ILE A 5 43.68 20.61 -36.37
CA ILE A 5 43.09 19.79 -37.47
C ILE A 5 43.58 18.34 -37.51
N GLY A 6 42.64 17.40 -37.35
CA GLY A 6 42.73 16.01 -37.80
C GLY A 6 41.34 15.34 -37.79
N LYS A 7 40.78 15.11 -38.99
CA LYS A 7 39.53 14.38 -39.27
C LYS A 7 39.81 12.89 -39.53
N SER A 8 38.93 12.01 -39.06
CA SER A 8 38.44 10.74 -39.69
C SER A 8 37.91 9.84 -38.56
N GLY A 9 36.73 9.23 -38.55
CA GLY A 9 35.82 8.80 -39.61
C GLY A 9 35.84 7.28 -39.64
N PHE A 10 34.80 6.60 -39.11
CA PHE A 10 34.42 5.24 -39.50
C PHE A 10 32.93 5.00 -39.19
N THR A 11 32.15 4.98 -40.25
CA THR A 11 30.81 4.40 -40.35
C THR A 11 30.95 2.88 -40.50
N SER A 12 30.11 2.10 -39.83
CA SER A 12 29.72 0.76 -40.30
C SER A 12 28.39 0.35 -39.69
N VAL A 13 27.40 0.26 -40.58
CA VAL A 13 26.12 -0.44 -40.44
C VAL A 13 26.33 -1.85 -41.00
N VAL A 14 25.89 -2.92 -40.32
CA VAL A 14 25.40 -4.21 -40.88
C VAL A 14 24.74 -4.99 -39.71
N THR A 15 23.41 -5.08 -39.63
CA THR A 15 22.47 -6.11 -40.14
C THR A 15 22.24 -7.28 -39.17
N ALA A 16 20.94 -7.54 -38.93
CA ALA A 16 20.36 -8.56 -38.05
C ALA A 16 20.48 -10.00 -38.58
N ALA A 17 20.41 -10.98 -37.68
CA ALA A 17 19.98 -12.34 -38.01
C ALA A 17 19.12 -12.91 -36.86
N ALA A 18 17.88 -13.24 -37.19
CA ALA A 18 16.96 -13.99 -36.35
C ALA A 18 17.31 -15.48 -36.37
N VAL A 19 17.19 -16.16 -35.23
CA VAL A 19 17.28 -17.62 -35.14
C VAL A 19 15.92 -18.17 -34.73
N VAL A 20 15.24 -18.80 -35.68
CA VAL A 20 14.03 -19.59 -35.49
C VAL A 20 14.46 -21.04 -35.31
N VAL A 21 14.14 -21.65 -34.16
CA VAL A 21 14.28 -23.08 -33.93
C VAL A 21 12.88 -23.69 -33.86
N ILE A 22 12.50 -24.43 -34.91
CA ILE A 22 11.30 -25.26 -34.92
C ILE A 22 11.76 -26.68 -34.58
N ALA A 23 11.44 -27.15 -33.38
CA ALA A 23 11.62 -28.55 -32.99
C ALA A 23 10.26 -29.25 -33.04
N SER A 24 10.07 -30.05 -34.08
CA SER A 24 8.93 -30.95 -34.25
C SER A 24 9.14 -32.21 -33.40
N GLY A 25 8.44 -32.31 -32.27
CA GLY A 25 8.38 -33.52 -31.44
C GLY A 25 6.98 -34.12 -31.48
N CYS A 26 6.85 -35.33 -32.03
CA CYS A 26 5.64 -36.15 -32.02
C CYS A 26 5.80 -37.20 -30.91
N GLY A 27 4.84 -37.32 -29.97
CA GLY A 27 4.93 -38.25 -28.84
C GLY A 27 3.61 -38.48 -28.10
N SER A 28 2.98 -39.62 -28.42
CA SER A 28 1.97 -40.43 -27.72
C SER A 28 0.86 -39.77 -26.89
N SER A 29 -0.36 -40.07 -27.32
CA SER A 29 -1.63 -39.97 -26.61
C SER A 29 -1.60 -40.50 -25.16
N GLY A 30 -1.78 -39.60 -24.20
CA GLY A 30 -2.25 -39.90 -22.86
C GLY A 30 -3.36 -38.91 -22.53
N GLY A 31 -4.61 -39.37 -22.53
CA GLY A 31 -5.76 -38.57 -22.15
C GLY A 31 -5.74 -38.27 -20.65
N SER A 32 -4.99 -37.25 -20.24
CA SER A 32 -5.13 -36.65 -18.93
C SER A 32 -6.31 -35.68 -18.99
N SER A 33 -7.42 -36.09 -18.40
CA SER A 33 -8.55 -35.21 -18.10
C SER A 33 -8.03 -34.03 -17.29
N LEU A 34 -7.86 -32.89 -17.96
CA LEU A 34 -7.56 -31.61 -17.33
C LEU A 34 -8.74 -31.27 -16.43
N THR A 35 -8.61 -31.57 -15.15
CA THR A 35 -9.39 -30.86 -14.15
C THR A 35 -8.82 -29.45 -14.15
N THR A 36 -9.40 -28.57 -14.96
CA THR A 36 -9.11 -27.15 -14.93
C THR A 36 -9.61 -26.60 -13.60
N THR A 37 -8.82 -26.78 -12.54
CA THR A 37 -8.96 -25.95 -11.36
C THR A 37 -8.64 -24.54 -11.81
N ASN A 38 -9.68 -23.73 -12.01
CA ASN A 38 -9.57 -22.27 -12.10
C ASN A 38 -9.08 -21.77 -10.73
N VAL A 39 -7.79 -21.95 -10.45
CA VAL A 39 -7.12 -21.19 -9.41
C VAL A 39 -6.98 -19.81 -10.01
N ALA A 40 -7.84 -18.88 -9.59
CA ALA A 40 -7.73 -17.48 -10.00
C ALA A 40 -6.29 -17.05 -9.74
N ALA A 41 -5.54 -16.77 -10.81
CA ALA A 41 -4.16 -16.32 -10.70
C ALA A 41 -4.17 -15.03 -9.88
N ALA A 42 -3.54 -15.09 -8.70
CA ALA A 42 -3.36 -13.93 -7.84
C ALA A 42 -2.70 -12.83 -8.68
N GLN A 43 -3.39 -11.70 -8.83
CA GLN A 43 -2.88 -10.57 -9.58
C GLN A 43 -1.61 -10.06 -8.90
N PRO A 44 -0.58 -9.63 -9.65
CA PRO A 44 0.63 -9.08 -9.06
C PRO A 44 0.30 -7.83 -8.24
N ALA A 45 0.85 -7.73 -7.04
CA ALA A 45 0.63 -6.63 -6.09
C ALA A 45 1.02 -5.24 -6.63
N SER A 46 1.70 -5.18 -7.77
CA SER A 46 2.13 -3.96 -8.47
C SER A 46 1.17 -3.49 -9.56
N GLN A 47 0.11 -4.23 -9.86
CA GLN A 47 -0.95 -3.74 -10.72
C GLN A 47 -1.82 -2.80 -9.89
N LEU A 48 -1.73 -1.49 -10.16
CA LEU A 48 -2.63 -0.51 -9.57
C LEU A 48 -4.07 -1.03 -9.72
N ALA A 49 -4.84 -0.97 -8.64
CA ALA A 49 -6.26 -1.30 -8.69
C ALA A 49 -6.85 -0.53 -9.88
N PRO A 50 -7.47 -1.22 -10.86
CA PRO A 50 -8.00 -0.53 -12.02
C PRO A 50 -9.00 0.53 -11.58
N ILE A 51 -8.63 1.80 -11.68
CA ILE A 51 -9.55 2.91 -11.43
C ILE A 51 -10.46 3.03 -12.65
N HIS A 52 -11.47 2.16 -12.69
CA HIS A 52 -12.54 2.21 -13.68
C HIS A 52 -13.60 3.21 -13.22
N GLY A 53 -13.64 4.39 -13.84
CA GLY A 53 -14.69 5.38 -13.61
C GLY A 53 -14.63 6.06 -12.24
N LYS A 54 -15.79 6.52 -11.75
CA LYS A 54 -15.90 7.22 -10.46
C LYS A 54 -15.57 6.27 -9.31
N TYR A 55 -14.69 6.69 -8.41
CA TYR A 55 -14.40 5.96 -7.18
C TYR A 55 -15.70 5.79 -6.36
N SER A 56 -16.15 4.54 -6.25
CA SER A 56 -17.37 4.14 -5.54
C SER A 56 -17.27 2.66 -5.18
N PRO A 57 -16.35 2.27 -4.27
CA PRO A 57 -16.20 0.87 -3.88
C PRO A 57 -17.50 0.34 -3.27
N ALA A 58 -17.88 -0.88 -3.65
CA ALA A 58 -18.96 -1.60 -2.99
C ALA A 58 -18.40 -2.27 -1.73
N ILE A 59 -18.87 -1.85 -0.56
CA ILE A 59 -18.42 -2.38 0.72
C ILE A 59 -19.45 -3.39 1.24
N ASP A 60 -19.01 -4.64 1.35
CA ASP A 60 -19.75 -5.71 2.02
C ASP A 60 -19.13 -5.92 3.41
N PRO A 61 -19.83 -5.54 4.51
CA PRO A 61 -19.31 -5.72 5.86
C PRO A 61 -18.92 -7.16 6.21
N SER A 62 -19.53 -8.16 5.57
CA SER A 62 -19.21 -9.56 5.81
C SER A 62 -17.85 -9.98 5.22
N ASN A 63 -17.23 -9.15 4.37
CA ASN A 63 -15.89 -9.40 3.84
C ASN A 63 -14.77 -8.94 4.80
N PHE A 64 -15.08 -8.31 5.93
CA PHE A 64 -14.10 -7.81 6.89
C PHE A 64 -13.88 -8.79 8.05
N VAL A 65 -12.66 -8.78 8.60
CA VAL A 65 -12.27 -9.57 9.76
C VAL A 65 -12.22 -8.72 11.01
N SER A 66 -12.30 -9.36 12.19
CA SER A 66 -12.29 -8.65 13.47
C SER A 66 -10.90 -8.22 13.95
N THR A 67 -9.84 -8.82 13.37
CA THR A 67 -8.45 -8.60 13.78
C THR A 67 -7.64 -8.21 12.56
N ILE A 68 -6.84 -7.15 12.69
CA ILE A 68 -5.94 -6.68 11.63
C ILE A 68 -4.56 -7.29 11.90
N ASP A 69 -4.32 -8.44 11.31
CA ASP A 69 -3.09 -9.24 11.46
C ASP A 69 -2.17 -9.16 10.23
N ASN A 70 -2.38 -8.17 9.36
CA ASN A 70 -1.56 -7.93 8.17
C ASN A 70 -0.06 -7.90 8.53
N LYS A 71 0.74 -8.72 7.85
CA LYS A 71 2.20 -8.86 8.11
C LYS A 71 3.02 -7.57 8.03
N TYR A 72 2.51 -6.54 7.36
CA TYR A 72 3.17 -5.25 7.18
C TYR A 72 2.59 -4.16 8.08
N TRP A 73 1.32 -4.30 8.47
CA TRP A 73 0.61 -3.34 9.31
C TRP A 73 -0.31 -4.04 10.32
N PRO A 74 0.26 -4.78 11.29
CA PRO A 74 -0.53 -5.47 12.31
C PRO A 74 -1.02 -4.46 13.35
N LEU A 75 -2.33 -4.43 13.63
CA LEU A 75 -2.91 -3.51 14.60
C LEU A 75 -3.42 -4.28 15.83
N GLU A 76 -2.48 -4.86 16.57
CA GLU A 76 -2.75 -5.47 17.88
C GLU A 76 -2.91 -4.37 18.95
N PRO A 77 -4.01 -4.34 19.73
CA PRO A 77 -4.23 -3.36 20.78
C PRO A 77 -3.05 -3.25 21.77
N GLY A 78 -2.63 -2.02 22.06
CA GLY A 78 -1.48 -1.73 22.91
C GLY A 78 -0.15 -1.58 22.16
N THR A 79 -0.11 -1.92 20.86
CA THR A 79 1.04 -1.60 20.01
C THR A 79 1.19 -0.10 19.86
N THR A 80 2.42 0.40 19.95
CA THR A 80 2.75 1.81 19.70
C THR A 80 3.86 1.92 18.67
N TYR A 81 3.64 2.77 17.67
CA TYR A 81 4.64 3.16 16.69
C TYR A 81 5.14 4.56 16.99
N HIS A 82 6.44 4.76 16.90
CA HIS A 82 7.10 6.02 17.22
C HIS A 82 7.89 6.49 16.00
N TYR A 83 7.39 7.54 15.37
CA TYR A 83 8.00 8.13 14.18
C TYR A 83 8.67 9.46 14.49
N LYS A 84 9.69 9.77 13.69
CA LYS A 84 10.37 11.07 13.69
C LYS A 84 10.39 11.58 12.26
N GLY A 85 9.96 12.82 12.08
CA GLY A 85 9.83 13.46 10.78
C GLY A 85 10.20 14.94 10.84
N VAL A 86 9.94 15.64 9.74
CA VAL A 86 10.14 17.08 9.63
C VAL A 86 9.01 17.67 8.78
N ARG A 87 8.37 18.74 9.26
CA ARG A 87 7.45 19.57 8.47
C ARG A 87 8.17 20.85 8.03
N GLY A 88 8.53 20.93 6.76
CA GLY A 88 9.42 21.99 6.27
C GLY A 88 10.82 21.87 6.90
N THR A 89 11.12 22.73 7.86
CA THR A 89 12.36 22.68 8.66
C THR A 89 12.12 22.33 10.13
N THR A 90 10.86 22.16 10.53
CA THR A 90 10.47 21.91 11.93
C THR A 90 10.48 20.42 12.23
N PRO A 91 11.31 19.93 13.17
CA PRO A 91 11.26 18.53 13.58
C PRO A 91 9.92 18.16 14.21
N GLN A 92 9.42 16.96 13.87
CA GLN A 92 8.19 16.39 14.40
C GLN A 92 8.43 15.01 14.99
N THR A 93 7.63 14.69 16.01
CA THR A 93 7.42 13.32 16.46
C THR A 93 5.96 12.96 16.23
N ASP A 94 5.73 11.72 15.89
CA ASP A 94 4.40 11.15 15.68
C ASP A 94 4.35 9.83 16.46
N ASN A 95 3.27 9.65 17.21
CA ASN A 95 3.06 8.51 18.08
C ASN A 95 1.69 7.93 17.83
N GLU A 96 1.65 6.82 17.11
CA GLU A 96 0.43 6.07 16.83
C GLU A 96 0.27 4.96 17.88
N THR A 97 -0.87 4.91 18.57
CA THR A 97 -1.21 3.88 19.55
C THR A 97 -2.46 3.13 19.12
N VAL A 98 -2.32 1.82 18.88
CA VAL A 98 -3.47 0.96 18.60
C VAL A 98 -4.29 0.79 19.88
N THR A 99 -5.55 1.17 19.84
CA THR A 99 -6.44 1.08 21.00
C THR A 99 -7.16 -0.27 21.03
N ASN A 100 -7.88 -0.54 22.11
CA ASN A 100 -8.85 -1.64 22.21
C ASN A 100 -10.27 -1.23 21.74
N GLN A 101 -10.42 -0.03 21.18
CA GLN A 101 -11.70 0.52 20.76
C GLN A 101 -11.93 0.28 19.27
N THR A 102 -13.20 0.19 18.90
CA THR A 102 -13.63 0.14 17.51
C THR A 102 -14.75 1.12 17.27
N ARG A 103 -14.88 1.59 16.02
CA ARG A 103 -16.00 2.40 15.54
C ARG A 103 -16.69 1.67 14.41
N ASN A 104 -18.03 1.64 14.43
CA ASN A 104 -18.78 1.16 13.28
C ASN A 104 -18.83 2.27 12.22
N ILE A 105 -18.22 2.02 11.06
CA ILE A 105 -18.25 2.91 9.91
C ILE A 105 -18.87 2.12 8.77
N ILE A 106 -20.01 2.60 8.25
CA ILE A 106 -20.76 1.98 7.14
C ILE A 106 -21.00 0.45 7.30
N GLY A 107 -21.19 -0.02 8.53
CA GLY A 107 -21.45 -1.42 8.86
C GLY A 107 -20.20 -2.25 9.20
N VAL A 108 -19.00 -1.72 9.00
CA VAL A 108 -17.72 -2.37 9.29
C VAL A 108 -17.24 -1.94 10.68
N ALA A 109 -16.84 -2.89 11.53
CA ALA A 109 -16.15 -2.58 12.78
C ALA A 109 -14.68 -2.23 12.47
N SER A 110 -14.29 -1.00 12.71
CA SER A 110 -12.97 -0.47 12.39
C SER A 110 -12.16 -0.20 13.66
N THR A 111 -10.93 -0.73 13.73
CA THR A 111 -9.99 -0.53 14.83
C THR A 111 -9.56 0.93 14.90
N ALA A 112 -9.65 1.52 16.09
CA ALA A 112 -9.21 2.89 16.33
C ALA A 112 -7.72 2.93 16.70
N VAL A 113 -6.97 3.77 16.01
CA VAL A 113 -5.56 4.10 16.27
C VAL A 113 -5.50 5.57 16.67
N ARG A 114 -4.94 5.86 17.84
CA ARG A 114 -4.75 7.23 18.32
C ARG A 114 -3.40 7.75 17.83
N ASP A 115 -3.42 8.77 16.99
CA ASP A 115 -2.23 9.49 16.50
C ASP A 115 -2.09 10.84 17.24
N VAL A 116 -0.87 11.17 17.63
CA VAL A 116 -0.49 12.47 18.18
C VAL A 116 0.80 12.97 17.55
N VAL A 117 0.67 13.89 16.59
CA VAL A 117 1.80 14.65 16.04
C VAL A 117 2.18 15.80 16.96
N SER A 118 3.47 15.94 17.24
CA SER A 118 4.03 16.98 18.13
C SER A 118 5.20 17.72 17.50
N GLU A 119 5.26 19.02 17.77
CA GLU A 119 6.38 19.92 17.45
C GLU A 119 6.88 20.59 18.73
N HIS A 120 8.20 20.68 18.90
CA HIS A 120 8.81 21.26 20.12
C HIS A 120 8.26 20.66 21.44
N GLY A 121 7.94 19.36 21.41
CA GLY A 121 7.38 18.63 22.56
C GLY A 121 5.91 18.94 22.88
N LYS A 122 5.18 19.62 21.99
CA LYS A 122 3.76 19.94 22.18
C LYS A 122 2.93 19.35 21.05
N PRO A 123 1.77 18.74 21.35
CA PRO A 123 0.84 18.27 20.32
C PRO A 123 0.39 19.42 19.43
N VAL A 124 0.53 19.23 18.13
CA VAL A 124 0.01 20.11 17.08
C VAL A 124 -1.18 19.48 16.36
N GLU A 125 -1.31 18.16 16.45
CA GLU A 125 -2.44 17.38 15.95
C GLU A 125 -2.78 16.26 16.94
N ARG A 126 -4.05 15.89 16.99
CA ARG A 126 -4.56 14.67 17.64
C ARG A 126 -5.64 14.09 16.76
N THR A 127 -5.45 12.85 16.37
CA THR A 127 -6.34 12.16 15.43
C THR A 127 -6.69 10.78 15.96
N VAL A 128 -7.90 10.32 15.64
CA VAL A 128 -8.26 8.91 15.77
C VAL A 128 -8.54 8.36 14.38
N ASP A 129 -7.63 7.52 13.93
CA ASP A 129 -7.65 6.86 12.64
C ASP A 129 -8.38 5.52 12.73
N TYR A 130 -9.22 5.22 11.74
CA TYR A 130 -10.01 3.99 11.73
C TYR A 130 -9.55 3.07 10.61
N TYR A 131 -9.12 1.87 10.97
CA TYR A 131 -8.66 0.85 10.01
C TYR A 131 -9.54 -0.39 10.04
N ALA A 132 -9.64 -1.08 8.90
CA ALA A 132 -10.29 -2.39 8.81
C ALA A 132 -9.53 -3.29 7.84
N GLN A 133 -9.47 -4.60 8.11
CA GLN A 133 -8.86 -5.56 7.20
C GLN A 133 -9.93 -6.43 6.54
N ASP A 134 -9.83 -6.62 5.23
CA ASP A 134 -10.66 -7.57 4.51
C ASP A 134 -10.08 -9.00 4.54
N LYS A 135 -10.89 -9.98 4.14
CA LYS A 135 -10.48 -11.40 4.06
C LYS A 135 -9.37 -11.67 3.04
N GLN A 136 -9.06 -10.72 2.15
CA GLN A 136 -7.95 -10.83 1.19
C GLN A 136 -6.65 -10.26 1.79
N GLY A 137 -6.71 -9.67 2.99
CA GLY A 137 -5.57 -9.11 3.70
C GLY A 137 -5.29 -7.65 3.34
N ASN A 138 -6.16 -6.96 2.58
CA ASN A 138 -5.99 -5.52 2.38
C ASN A 138 -6.42 -4.78 3.65
N VAL A 139 -5.63 -3.79 4.05
CA VAL A 139 -5.99 -2.88 5.14
C VAL A 139 -6.53 -1.59 4.55
N TRP A 140 -7.75 -1.26 4.95
CA TRP A 140 -8.51 -0.12 4.51
C TRP A 140 -8.41 0.99 5.55
N TYR A 141 -8.14 2.20 5.08
CA TYR A 141 -8.34 3.41 5.86
C TYR A 141 -9.79 3.85 5.73
N MET A 142 -10.53 3.76 6.82
CA MET A 142 -11.99 3.99 6.85
C MET A 142 -12.33 5.46 7.16
N GLY A 143 -11.32 6.27 7.47
CA GLY A 143 -11.43 7.68 7.79
C GLY A 143 -10.85 8.00 9.17
N GLU A 144 -11.06 9.23 9.61
CA GLU A 144 -10.47 9.81 10.82
C GLU A 144 -11.45 10.73 11.55
N ASP A 145 -11.17 10.98 12.82
CA ASP A 145 -11.68 12.12 13.58
C ASP A 145 -10.47 12.95 14.05
N SER A 146 -10.31 14.13 13.47
CA SER A 146 -9.05 14.89 13.51
C SER A 146 -9.25 16.24 14.17
N PHE A 147 -8.32 16.60 15.05
CA PHE A 147 -8.23 17.93 15.63
C PHE A 147 -6.84 18.51 15.38
N GLU A 148 -6.81 19.61 14.62
CA GLU A 148 -5.61 20.41 14.41
C GLU A 148 -5.58 21.61 15.36
N GLY A 149 -4.43 21.81 16.00
CA GLY A 149 -4.17 22.99 16.81
C GLY A 149 -3.68 22.69 18.22
N PRO A 150 -3.33 23.75 18.98
CA PRO A 150 -2.80 23.60 20.32
C PRO A 150 -3.79 22.83 21.20
N ALA A 151 -3.26 22.00 22.10
CA ALA A 151 -4.07 21.30 23.09
C ALA A 151 -4.93 22.31 23.88
N THR A 152 -6.23 22.35 23.59
CA THR A 152 -7.18 23.07 24.42
C THR A 152 -7.48 22.20 25.62
N ARG A 153 -7.39 22.79 26.82
CA ARG A 153 -7.61 22.11 28.08
C ARG A 153 -9.11 21.75 28.17
N GLY A 154 -9.55 20.57 27.70
CA GLY A 154 -10.93 20.14 27.95
C GLY A 154 -11.60 19.12 27.05
N SER A 155 -11.02 18.64 25.95
CA SER A 155 -11.61 17.50 25.23
C SER A 155 -11.37 16.23 26.05
N ARG A 156 -12.37 15.80 26.81
CA ARG A 156 -12.34 14.53 27.55
C ARG A 156 -12.29 13.38 26.55
N GLU A 157 -11.33 12.47 26.82
CA GLU A 157 -11.18 11.14 26.26
C GLU A 157 -12.40 10.24 26.54
#